data_AF-A0A3E0PRW9-F1
#
_entry.id   AF-A0A3E0PRW9-F1
#
_cell.length_a   1.000
_cell.length_b   1.000
_cell.length_c   1.000
_cell.angle_alpha   90.00
_cell.angle_beta   90.00
_cell.angle_gamma   90.00
#
_symmetry.space_group_name_H-M   'P 1'
#
loop_
_entity.id
_entity.type
_entity.pdbx_description
1 polymer ?
#
loop_
_entity_poly.entity_id
_entity_poly.type
_entity_poly.pdbx_seq_one_letter_code
_entity_poly.pdbx_strand_id
1 'polypeptide(L)'
;MSISILERETIANLEVDNDLFPGELPGQAQATLGYGRLLAEQAATRRRNALWRTLAELDVLPFTGSSVEAYKQACARRANRRIAEAALATVGLSALVALVALPLLLFTALFGFANAAFYSALAFSAGTVIAVAAGVVESRYSVEREWTMRELSDYAEPVPEFVLQTAVEVKQAHPDAEFHVCTLEENRVVVDPFLVLRIQEGGAERDYYLEVWNESRFDGRREA
;
A
#
# COMPACT_ATOMS: atom_id res chain seq x y z
N MET A 1 -0.43 -10.60 12.54
CA MET A 1 -1.57 -10.90 11.66
C MET A 1 -1.29 -10.14 10.37
N SER A 2 -0.49 -10.67 9.45
CA SER A 2 -0.10 -9.88 8.26
C SER A 2 0.03 -10.70 6.96
N ILE A 3 0.41 -11.98 7.05
CA ILE A 3 0.45 -12.87 5.87
C ILE A 3 -0.95 -13.23 5.36
N SER A 4 -1.99 -13.19 6.20
CA SER A 4 -3.36 -13.53 5.79
C SER A 4 -4.05 -12.48 4.91
N ILE A 5 -3.38 -11.36 4.61
CA ILE A 5 -3.97 -10.30 3.79
C ILE A 5 -3.53 -10.45 2.33
N LEU A 6 -2.27 -10.85 2.08
CA LEU A 6 -1.73 -11.00 0.74
C LEU A 6 -2.20 -12.30 0.11
N GLU A 7 -2.93 -12.19 -0.99
CA GLU A 7 -3.49 -13.33 -1.72
C GLU A 7 -2.83 -13.39 -3.09
N ARG A 8 -2.30 -14.54 -3.49
CA ARG A 8 -1.76 -14.74 -4.84
C ARG A 8 -2.91 -14.95 -5.84
N GLU A 9 -2.73 -14.46 -7.05
CA GLU A 9 -3.65 -14.76 -8.16
C GLU A 9 -3.65 -16.27 -8.45
N THR A 10 -4.82 -16.83 -8.70
CA THR A 10 -4.95 -18.23 -9.10
C THR A 10 -4.89 -18.35 -10.62
N ILE A 11 -4.24 -19.41 -11.12
CA ILE A 11 -4.16 -19.69 -12.55
C ILE A 11 -5.56 -19.81 -13.19
N ALA A 12 -6.57 -20.22 -12.42
CA ALA A 12 -7.96 -20.32 -12.89
C ALA A 12 -8.62 -18.96 -13.20
N ASN A 13 -8.16 -17.88 -12.60
CA ASN A 13 -8.61 -16.52 -12.91
C ASN A 13 -7.92 -15.93 -14.14
N LEU A 14 -6.85 -16.57 -14.61
CA LEU A 14 -6.24 -16.22 -15.88
C LEU A 14 -7.13 -16.80 -16.97
N GLU A 15 -7.68 -15.94 -17.82
CA GLU A 15 -8.30 -16.32 -19.08
C GLU A 15 -7.23 -16.92 -20.01
N VAL A 16 -6.74 -18.10 -19.64
CA VAL A 16 -5.87 -18.92 -20.46
C VAL A 16 -6.75 -19.40 -21.61
N ASP A 17 -6.31 -19.09 -22.83
CA ASP A 17 -6.79 -19.67 -24.08
C ASP A 17 -8.01 -19.07 -24.80
N ASN A 18 -8.47 -17.88 -24.44
CA ASN A 18 -9.27 -17.11 -25.39
C ASN A 18 -8.35 -16.24 -26.25
N ASP A 19 -7.74 -16.85 -27.28
CA ASP A 19 -7.36 -16.09 -28.47
C ASP A 19 -8.65 -15.39 -28.92
N LEU A 20 -8.77 -14.08 -28.62
CA LEU A 20 -9.98 -13.27 -28.87
C LEU A 20 -10.47 -13.40 -30.33
N PHE A 21 -9.56 -13.77 -31.22
CA PHE A 21 -9.81 -14.10 -32.62
C PHE A 21 -8.95 -15.31 -33.02
N PRO A 22 -9.48 -16.55 -32.99
CA PRO A 22 -8.76 -17.68 -33.53
C PRO A 22 -8.57 -17.48 -35.05
N GLY A 23 -7.33 -17.65 -35.54
CA GLY A 23 -6.99 -17.64 -36.96
C GLY A 23 -6.36 -16.35 -37.51
N GLU A 24 -6.45 -16.17 -38.83
CA GLU A 24 -5.74 -15.12 -39.59
C GLU A 24 -6.48 -13.77 -39.64
N LEU A 25 -7.65 -13.65 -38.98
CA LEU A 25 -8.54 -12.49 -39.09
C LEU A 25 -7.84 -11.16 -38.76
N PRO A 26 -7.01 -11.04 -37.70
CA PRO A 26 -6.29 -9.79 -37.43
C PRO A 26 -5.34 -9.38 -38.56
N GLY A 27 -4.64 -10.35 -39.17
CA GLY A 27 -3.78 -10.12 -40.32
C GLY A 27 -4.56 -9.73 -41.57
N GLN A 28 -5.68 -10.41 -41.84
CA GLN A 28 -6.58 -10.09 -42.96
C GLN A 28 -7.23 -8.71 -42.81
N ALA A 29 -7.66 -8.34 -41.59
CA ALA A 29 -8.23 -7.03 -41.28
C ALA A 29 -7.20 -5.91 -41.48
N GLN A 30 -5.94 -6.12 -41.09
CA GLN A 30 -4.88 -5.16 -41.37
C GLN A 30 -4.59 -5.06 -42.87
N ALA A 31 -4.48 -6.18 -43.58
CA ALA A 31 -4.14 -6.20 -45.01
C ALA A 31 -5.26 -5.61 -45.88
N THR A 32 -6.53 -5.88 -45.53
CA THR A 32 -7.70 -5.51 -46.35
C THR A 32 -8.25 -4.15 -45.97
N LEU A 33 -8.30 -3.84 -44.67
CA LEU A 33 -8.98 -2.65 -44.13
C LEU A 33 -8.00 -1.64 -43.53
N GLY A 34 -6.70 -1.95 -43.45
CA GLY A 34 -5.72 -1.13 -42.72
C GLY A 34 -5.92 -1.14 -41.20
N TYR A 35 -6.76 -2.03 -40.67
CA TYR A 35 -7.14 -2.03 -39.26
C TYR A 35 -6.10 -2.77 -38.39
N GLY A 36 -4.99 -2.09 -38.08
CA GLY A 36 -3.88 -2.66 -37.30
C GLY A 36 -4.13 -2.86 -35.81
N ARG A 37 -5.23 -2.29 -35.27
CA ARG A 37 -5.54 -2.35 -33.83
C ARG A 37 -5.73 -3.79 -33.33
N LEU A 38 -6.41 -4.65 -34.10
CA LEU A 38 -6.63 -6.05 -33.72
C LEU A 38 -5.32 -6.83 -33.64
N LEU A 39 -4.39 -6.58 -34.57
CA LEU A 39 -3.10 -7.26 -34.56
C LEU A 39 -2.28 -6.83 -33.32
N ALA A 40 -2.30 -5.54 -32.99
CA ALA A 40 -1.64 -5.03 -31.78
C ALA A 40 -2.24 -5.63 -30.50
N GLU A 41 -3.57 -5.69 -30.40
CA GLU A 41 -4.28 -6.32 -29.27
C GLU A 41 -3.95 -7.81 -29.16
N GLN A 42 -3.96 -8.56 -30.27
CA GLN A 42 -3.59 -9.99 -30.26
C GLN A 42 -2.12 -10.20 -29.84
N ALA A 43 -1.19 -9.38 -30.35
CA ALA A 43 0.21 -9.45 -29.97
C ALA A 43 0.43 -9.11 -28.48
N ALA A 44 -0.34 -8.18 -27.92
CA ALA A 44 -0.32 -7.88 -26.49
C ALA A 44 -0.85 -9.07 -25.65
N THR A 45 -1.99 -9.67 -26.05
CA THR A 45 -2.54 -10.85 -25.39
C THR A 45 -1.58 -12.03 -25.40
N ARG A 46 -0.90 -12.29 -26.53
CA ARG A 46 0.10 -13.37 -26.62
C ARG A 46 1.31 -13.13 -25.71
N ARG A 47 1.83 -11.89 -25.68
CA ARG A 47 2.94 -11.51 -24.77
C ARG A 47 2.54 -11.70 -23.31
N ARG A 48 1.36 -11.21 -22.93
CA ARG A 48 0.80 -11.40 -21.59
C ARG A 48 0.67 -12.89 -21.25
N ASN A 49 0.09 -13.70 -22.13
CA ASN A 49 -0.08 -15.14 -21.89
C ASN A 49 1.28 -15.87 -21.78
N ALA A 50 2.28 -15.48 -22.56
CA ALA A 50 3.63 -16.01 -22.45
C ALA A 50 4.26 -15.66 -21.10
N LEU A 51 4.12 -14.40 -20.66
CA LEU A 51 4.57 -13.97 -19.33
C LEU A 51 3.91 -14.79 -18.22
N TRP A 52 2.59 -14.96 -18.27
CA TRP A 52 1.88 -15.75 -17.26
C TRP A 52 2.32 -17.20 -17.21
N ARG A 53 2.60 -17.83 -18.36
CA ARG A 53 3.18 -19.18 -18.39
C ARG A 53 4.54 -19.21 -17.72
N THR A 54 5.42 -18.25 -18.01
CA THR A 54 6.72 -18.14 -17.34
C THR A 54 6.55 -17.95 -15.84
N LEU A 55 5.68 -17.05 -15.39
CA LEU A 55 5.43 -16.83 -13.96
C LEU A 55 4.90 -18.09 -13.27
N ALA A 56 4.02 -18.85 -13.93
CA ALA A 56 3.51 -20.12 -13.42
C ALA A 56 4.58 -21.22 -13.40
N GLU A 57 5.44 -21.30 -14.41
CA GLU A 57 6.57 -22.25 -14.49
C GLU A 57 7.61 -21.98 -13.40
N LEU A 58 7.82 -20.72 -13.03
CA LEU A 58 8.73 -20.30 -11.97
C LEU A 58 8.09 -20.39 -10.56
N ASP A 59 6.81 -20.75 -10.47
CA ASP A 59 6.01 -20.73 -9.24
C ASP A 59 5.99 -19.34 -8.55
N VAL A 60 5.98 -18.28 -9.35
CA VAL A 60 5.92 -16.88 -8.90
C VAL A 60 4.62 -16.24 -9.38
N LEU A 61 3.52 -16.64 -8.75
CA LEU A 61 2.23 -16.02 -9.02
C LEU A 61 2.14 -14.65 -8.32
N PRO A 62 1.79 -13.57 -9.03
CA PRO A 62 1.66 -12.24 -8.45
C PRO A 62 0.56 -12.19 -7.39
N PHE A 63 0.69 -11.25 -6.46
CA PHE A 63 -0.37 -10.90 -5.52
C PHE A 63 -1.52 -10.17 -6.23
N THR A 64 -2.74 -10.42 -5.79
CA THR A 64 -3.93 -9.72 -6.27
C THR A 64 -3.83 -8.23 -5.91
N GLY A 65 -4.19 -7.34 -6.84
CA GLY A 65 -4.11 -5.90 -6.59
C GLY A 65 -4.94 -5.45 -5.37
N SER A 66 -6.08 -6.09 -5.11
CA SER A 66 -6.91 -5.82 -3.93
C SER A 66 -6.24 -6.21 -2.62
N SER A 67 -5.53 -7.34 -2.58
CA SER A 67 -4.80 -7.79 -1.39
C SER A 67 -3.61 -6.89 -1.07
N VAL A 68 -2.86 -6.47 -2.10
CA VAL A 68 -1.76 -5.52 -1.95
C VAL A 68 -2.27 -4.18 -1.44
N GLU A 69 -3.35 -3.65 -2.00
CA GLU A 69 -3.91 -2.38 -1.55
C GLU A 69 -4.42 -2.47 -0.10
N ALA A 70 -5.10 -3.57 0.26
CA ALA A 70 -5.52 -3.82 1.64
C ALA A 70 -4.31 -3.90 2.59
N TYR A 71 -3.22 -4.54 2.17
CA TYR A 71 -1.97 -4.60 2.90
C TYR A 71 -1.35 -3.21 3.07
N LYS A 72 -1.24 -2.44 1.99
CA LYS A 72 -0.72 -1.05 1.99
C LYS A 72 -1.48 -0.17 2.99
N GLN A 73 -2.81 -0.27 3.00
CA GLN A 73 -3.66 0.44 3.94
C GLN A 73 -3.50 -0.05 5.38
N ALA A 74 -3.38 -1.36 5.60
CA ALA A 74 -3.15 -1.93 6.93
C ALA A 74 -1.81 -1.45 7.51
N CYS A 75 -0.76 -1.43 6.69
CA CYS A 75 0.55 -0.90 7.06
C CYS A 75 0.46 0.60 7.39
N ALA A 76 -0.19 1.41 6.56
CA ALA A 76 -0.37 2.84 6.82
C ALA A 76 -1.10 3.10 8.15
N ARG A 77 -2.17 2.35 8.45
CA ARG A 77 -2.95 2.52 9.71
C ARG A 77 -2.15 2.13 10.95
N ARG A 78 -1.28 1.12 10.87
CA ARG A 78 -0.59 0.58 12.04
C ARG A 78 0.43 1.55 12.64
N ALA A 79 1.07 2.37 11.81
CA ALA A 79 2.00 3.42 12.27
C ALA A 79 1.33 4.38 13.24
N ASN A 80 0.21 4.92 12.79
CA ASN A 80 -0.44 6.04 13.43
C ASN A 80 -1.34 5.58 14.58
N ARG A 81 -1.62 4.29 14.70
CA ARG A 81 -2.54 3.75 15.70
C ARG A 81 -2.16 4.12 17.13
N ARG A 82 -0.88 3.98 17.53
CA ARG A 82 -0.47 4.29 18.91
C ARG A 82 -0.52 5.78 19.22
N ILE A 83 -0.11 6.62 18.27
CA ILE A 83 -0.13 8.08 18.42
C ILE A 83 -1.58 8.57 18.45
N ALA A 84 -2.43 8.07 17.55
CA ALA A 84 -3.86 8.38 17.50
C ALA A 84 -4.59 7.90 18.76
N GLU A 85 -4.34 6.68 19.25
CA GLU A 85 -4.93 6.18 20.49
C GLU A 85 -4.55 7.06 21.70
N ALA A 86 -3.27 7.45 21.80
CA ALA A 86 -2.80 8.33 22.87
C ALA A 86 -3.38 9.76 22.77
N ALA A 87 -3.42 10.32 21.56
CA ALA A 87 -4.02 11.63 21.29
C ALA A 87 -5.52 11.64 21.60
N LEU A 88 -6.26 10.65 21.12
CA LEU A 88 -7.70 10.51 21.36
C LEU A 88 -8.00 10.34 22.85
N ALA A 89 -7.22 9.53 23.59
CA ALA A 89 -7.38 9.38 25.03
C ALA A 89 -7.11 10.70 25.77
N THR A 90 -6.11 11.46 25.35
CA THR A 90 -5.76 12.76 25.93
C THR A 90 -6.85 13.80 25.67
N VAL A 91 -7.35 13.87 24.43
CA VAL A 91 -8.47 14.75 24.04
C VAL A 91 -9.72 14.37 24.82
N GLY A 92 -10.06 13.07 24.91
CA GLY A 92 -11.22 12.58 25.66
C GLY A 92 -11.15 12.94 27.14
N LEU A 93 -9.99 12.75 27.79
CA LEU A 93 -9.79 13.13 29.19
C LEU A 93 -9.92 14.64 29.39
N SER A 94 -9.33 15.44 28.50
CA SER A 94 -9.40 16.90 28.56
C SER A 94 -10.83 17.42 28.37
N ALA A 95 -11.61 16.80 27.48
CA ALA A 95 -13.00 17.13 27.25
C ALA A 95 -13.87 16.80 28.47
N LEU A 96 -13.61 15.67 29.14
CA LEU A 96 -14.32 15.29 30.37
C LEU A 96 -14.04 16.29 31.50
N VAL A 97 -12.78 16.70 31.68
CA VAL A 97 -12.40 17.74 32.66
C VAL A 97 -13.11 19.05 32.35
N ALA A 98 -13.12 19.49 31.08
CA ALA A 98 -13.78 20.71 30.66
C ALA A 98 -15.31 20.64 30.88
N LEU A 99 -15.94 19.49 30.59
CA LEU A 99 -17.37 19.27 30.75
C LEU A 99 -17.83 19.31 32.22
N VAL A 100 -16.96 18.91 33.16
CA VAL A 100 -17.23 19.02 34.61
C VAL A 100 -16.90 20.43 35.12
N ALA A 101 -15.80 21.02 34.67
CA ALA A 101 -15.34 22.33 35.13
C ALA A 101 -16.27 23.46 34.70
N LEU A 102 -16.87 23.40 33.50
CA LEU A 102 -17.75 24.44 32.98
C LEU A 102 -19.04 24.66 33.82
N PRO A 103 -19.87 23.64 34.12
CA PRO A 103 -21.04 23.83 34.98
C PRO A 103 -20.67 24.21 36.41
N LEU A 104 -19.55 23.70 36.95
CA LEU A 104 -19.06 24.10 38.26
C LEU A 104 -18.64 25.57 38.28
N LEU A 105 -17.98 26.05 37.22
CA LEU A 105 -17.63 27.45 37.03
C LEU A 105 -18.89 28.33 36.97
N LEU A 106 -19.89 27.95 36.19
CA LEU A 106 -21.14 28.70 36.08
C LEU A 106 -21.86 28.77 37.44
N PHE A 107 -21.93 27.65 38.16
CA PHE A 107 -22.52 27.59 39.49
C PHE A 107 -21.76 28.48 40.48
N THR A 108 -20.45 28.30 40.61
CA THR A 108 -19.64 29.06 41.58
C THR A 108 -19.61 30.55 41.29
N ALA A 109 -19.65 30.95 40.01
CA ALA A 109 -19.79 32.34 39.59
C ALA A 109 -21.15 32.94 39.99
N LEU A 110 -22.25 32.21 39.80
CA LEU A 110 -23.60 32.67 40.16
C LEU A 110 -23.78 32.91 41.67
N PHE A 111 -23.12 32.11 42.51
CA PHE A 111 -23.24 32.19 43.97
C PHE A 111 -22.12 33.02 44.64
N GLY A 112 -21.26 33.68 43.86
CA GLY A 112 -20.23 34.60 44.39
C GLY A 112 -19.01 33.91 45.04
N PHE A 113 -18.78 32.63 44.77
CA PHE A 113 -17.62 31.89 45.28
C PHE A 113 -16.37 32.14 44.42
N ALA A 114 -15.77 33.34 44.55
CA ALA A 114 -14.68 33.81 43.69
C ALA A 114 -13.50 32.83 43.56
N ASN A 115 -13.03 32.25 44.67
CA ASN A 115 -11.90 31.30 44.64
C ASN A 115 -12.25 30.03 43.87
N ALA A 116 -13.44 29.48 44.07
CA ALA A 116 -13.86 28.27 43.37
C ALA A 116 -14.04 28.51 41.87
N ALA A 117 -14.66 29.64 41.50
CA ALA A 117 -14.81 30.06 40.10
C ALA A 117 -13.45 30.23 39.40
N PHE A 118 -12.46 30.80 40.09
CA PHE A 118 -11.09 30.92 39.58
C PHE A 118 -10.45 29.56 39.27
N TYR A 119 -10.49 28.60 40.20
CA TYR A 119 -9.92 27.27 39.97
C TYR A 119 -10.66 26.49 38.88
N SER A 120 -11.99 26.63 38.79
CA SER A 120 -12.75 26.01 37.70
C SER A 120 -12.41 26.63 36.33
N ALA A 121 -12.19 27.95 36.27
CA ALA A 121 -11.77 28.63 35.05
C ALA A 121 -10.38 28.13 34.61
N LEU A 122 -9.44 28.05 35.55
CA LEU A 122 -8.10 27.55 35.31
C LEU A 122 -8.12 26.10 34.80
N ALA A 123 -8.94 25.24 35.40
CA ALA A 123 -9.09 23.84 34.98
C ALA A 123 -9.66 23.72 33.56
N PHE A 124 -10.69 24.52 33.24
CA PHE A 124 -11.27 24.56 31.91
C PHE A 124 -10.24 25.02 30.86
N SER A 125 -9.56 26.15 31.10
CA SER A 125 -8.54 26.67 30.20
C SER A 125 -7.38 25.70 30.02
N ALA A 126 -6.89 25.08 31.10
CA ALA A 126 -5.84 24.07 31.03
C ALA A 126 -6.28 22.86 30.19
N GLY A 127 -7.51 22.37 30.39
CA GLY A 127 -8.10 21.30 29.57
C GLY A 127 -8.12 21.65 28.09
N THR A 128 -8.59 22.84 27.73
CA THR A 128 -8.61 23.30 26.33
C THR A 128 -7.22 23.40 25.72
N VAL A 129 -6.25 23.97 26.46
CA VAL A 129 -4.86 24.08 25.97
C VAL A 129 -4.24 22.70 25.73
N ILE A 130 -4.46 21.75 26.65
CA ILE A 130 -3.98 20.37 26.51
C ILE A 130 -4.61 19.71 25.28
N ALA A 131 -5.92 19.89 25.07
CA ALA A 131 -6.63 19.33 23.91
C ALA A 131 -6.04 19.85 22.58
N VAL A 132 -5.84 21.17 22.49
CA VAL A 132 -5.24 21.80 21.30
C VAL A 132 -3.81 21.34 21.09
N ALA A 133 -2.99 21.30 22.15
CA ALA A 133 -1.62 20.83 22.08
C ALA A 133 -1.54 19.36 21.62
N ALA A 134 -2.41 18.49 22.14
CA ALA A 134 -2.50 17.09 21.71
C ALA A 134 -2.85 16.96 20.22
N GLY A 135 -3.81 17.76 19.73
CA GLY A 135 -4.16 17.78 18.30
C GLY A 135 -3.03 18.29 17.41
N VAL A 136 -2.28 19.31 17.85
CA VAL A 136 -1.10 19.81 17.11
C VAL A 136 0.03 18.78 17.11
N VAL A 137 0.26 18.09 18.21
CA VAL A 137 1.22 16.99 18.30
C VAL A 137 0.81 15.87 17.35
N GLU A 138 -0.45 15.44 17.35
CA GLU A 138 -0.95 14.42 16.42
C GLU A 138 -0.72 14.83 14.95
N SER A 139 -1.03 16.08 14.59
CA SER A 139 -0.81 16.60 13.24
C SER A 139 0.67 16.69 12.84
N ARG A 140 1.58 16.89 13.79
CA ARG A 140 3.02 17.03 13.49
C ARG A 140 3.77 15.71 13.55
N TYR A 141 3.29 14.78 14.35
CA TYR A 141 3.87 13.45 14.51
C TYR A 141 3.10 12.39 13.72
N SER A 142 2.10 12.76 12.92
CA SER A 142 1.57 11.88 11.89
C SER A 142 2.72 11.50 10.98
N VAL A 143 3.13 10.23 11.04
CA VAL A 143 4.23 9.76 10.23
C VAL A 143 3.69 9.69 8.81
N GLU A 144 4.15 10.60 7.96
CA GLU A 144 3.90 10.53 6.53
C GLU A 144 4.59 9.27 6.03
N ARG A 145 3.76 8.27 5.73
CA ARG A 145 4.18 7.02 5.12
C ARG A 145 3.76 7.09 3.67
N GLU A 146 4.74 7.20 2.80
CA GLU A 146 4.52 7.22 1.37
C GLU A 146 4.99 5.91 0.77
N TRP A 147 4.16 5.34 -0.10
CA TRP A 147 4.56 4.23 -0.94
C TRP A 147 5.31 4.80 -2.14
N THR A 148 6.61 4.55 -2.20
CA THR A 148 7.46 5.00 -3.29
C THR A 148 7.75 3.83 -4.23
N MET A 149 7.88 4.12 -5.52
CA MET A 149 8.26 3.15 -6.55
C MET A 149 9.62 3.59 -7.10
N ARG A 150 10.59 2.67 -7.14
CA ARG A 150 11.93 2.93 -7.67
C ARG A 150 12.33 1.80 -8.62
N GLU A 151 13.10 2.10 -9.65
CA GLU A 151 13.68 1.03 -10.49
C GLU A 151 14.58 0.12 -9.66
N LEU A 152 14.57 -1.18 -9.97
CA LEU A 152 15.38 -2.17 -9.27
C LEU A 152 16.89 -1.86 -9.39
N SER A 153 17.33 -1.26 -10.50
CA SER A 153 18.72 -0.81 -10.73
C SER A 153 19.15 0.34 -9.81
N ASP A 154 18.20 1.19 -9.41
CA ASP A 154 18.45 2.36 -8.57
C ASP A 154 18.20 2.09 -7.08
N TYR A 155 17.79 0.86 -6.75
CA TYR A 155 17.48 0.45 -5.39
C TYR A 155 18.76 0.19 -4.59
N ALA A 156 19.01 1.02 -3.57
CA ALA A 156 20.27 1.02 -2.83
C ALA A 156 20.36 -0.02 -1.69
N GLU A 157 19.22 -0.51 -1.20
CA GLU A 157 19.19 -1.45 -0.09
C GLU A 157 19.40 -2.90 -0.56
N PRO A 158 19.92 -3.79 0.32
CA PRO A 158 20.15 -5.19 -0.06
C PRO A 158 18.84 -5.88 -0.45
N VAL A 159 18.82 -6.39 -1.68
CA VAL A 159 17.74 -7.24 -2.19
C VAL A 159 18.12 -8.71 -1.95
N PRO A 160 17.24 -9.54 -1.36
CA PRO A 160 17.51 -10.96 -1.18
C PRO A 160 17.74 -11.70 -2.49
N GLU A 161 18.59 -12.73 -2.43
CA GLU A 161 18.96 -13.54 -3.59
C GLU A 161 17.76 -14.13 -4.32
N PHE A 162 16.74 -14.65 -3.60
CA PHE A 162 15.55 -15.24 -4.22
C PHE A 162 14.73 -14.24 -5.05
N VAL A 163 14.69 -12.96 -4.62
CA VAL A 163 14.00 -11.88 -5.32
C VAL A 163 14.77 -11.53 -6.59
N LEU A 164 16.10 -11.42 -6.49
CA LEU A 164 16.96 -11.18 -7.64
C LEU A 164 16.91 -12.33 -8.65
N GLN A 165 16.92 -13.58 -8.17
CA GLN A 165 16.79 -14.76 -9.01
C GLN A 165 15.50 -14.72 -9.81
N THR A 166 14.38 -14.42 -9.16
CA THR A 166 13.07 -14.23 -9.82
C THR A 166 13.13 -13.18 -10.92
N ALA A 167 13.69 -12.00 -10.61
CA ALA A 167 13.82 -10.92 -11.58
C ALA A 167 14.70 -11.34 -12.78
N VAL A 168 15.81 -12.03 -12.54
CA VAL A 168 16.70 -12.52 -13.59
C VAL A 168 16.01 -13.55 -14.48
N GLU A 169 15.35 -14.56 -13.89
CA GLU A 169 14.66 -15.63 -14.63
C GLU A 169 13.55 -15.06 -15.51
N VAL A 170 12.74 -14.13 -14.98
CA VAL A 170 11.70 -13.45 -15.76
C VAL A 170 12.30 -12.57 -16.85
N LYS A 171 13.37 -11.80 -16.57
CA LYS A 171 14.04 -10.94 -17.57
C LYS A 171 14.70 -11.73 -18.70
N GLN A 172 15.20 -12.94 -18.42
CA GLN A 172 15.76 -13.83 -19.43
C GLN A 172 14.67 -14.33 -20.40
N ALA A 173 13.48 -14.64 -19.90
CA ALA A 173 12.35 -15.07 -20.71
C ALA A 173 11.64 -13.88 -21.41
N HIS A 174 11.60 -12.71 -20.75
CA HIS A 174 10.91 -11.50 -21.20
C HIS A 174 11.86 -10.27 -21.09
N PRO A 175 12.71 -10.02 -22.10
CA PRO A 175 13.71 -8.94 -22.04
C PRO A 175 13.13 -7.53 -21.91
N ASP A 176 11.87 -7.33 -22.29
CA ASP A 176 11.12 -6.08 -22.20
C ASP A 176 10.50 -5.83 -20.80
N ALA A 177 10.57 -6.80 -19.88
CA ALA A 177 10.07 -6.66 -18.51
C ALA A 177 10.83 -5.59 -17.71
N GLU A 178 10.13 -4.62 -17.12
CA GLU A 178 10.72 -3.61 -16.24
C GLU A 178 10.49 -3.99 -14.77
N PHE A 179 11.53 -3.88 -13.93
CA PHE A 179 11.45 -4.24 -12.52
C PHE A 179 11.59 -3.01 -11.64
N HIS A 180 10.70 -2.90 -10.68
CA HIS A 180 10.68 -1.86 -9.68
C HIS A 180 10.61 -2.47 -8.27
N VAL A 181 11.01 -1.67 -7.29
CA VAL A 181 10.79 -1.93 -5.89
C VAL A 181 9.78 -0.93 -5.35
N CYS A 182 8.68 -1.44 -4.81
CA CYS A 182 7.67 -0.62 -4.13
C CYS A 182 7.93 -0.69 -2.62
N THR A 183 8.29 0.44 -2.01
CA THR A 183 8.68 0.50 -0.59
C THR A 183 7.79 1.45 0.19
N LEU A 184 7.50 1.08 1.45
CA LEU A 184 6.92 2.01 2.41
C LEU A 184 8.06 2.77 3.10
N GLU A 185 8.20 4.05 2.79
CA GLU A 185 9.19 4.89 3.45
C GLU A 185 8.61 5.48 4.74
N GLU A 186 9.27 5.19 5.87
CA GLU A 186 8.90 5.68 7.20
C GLU A 186 10.11 6.32 7.87
N ASN A 187 10.20 7.66 7.94
CA ASN A 187 11.31 8.36 8.63
C ASN A 187 12.71 7.85 8.21
N ARG A 188 12.90 7.54 6.91
CA ARG A 188 14.13 6.93 6.33
C ARG A 188 14.36 5.45 6.65
N VAL A 189 13.36 4.76 7.19
CA VAL A 189 13.34 3.31 7.32
C VAL A 189 12.45 2.74 6.23
N VAL A 190 12.98 1.83 5.43
CA VAL A 190 12.19 1.07 4.46
C VAL A 190 11.55 -0.12 5.16
N VAL A 191 10.24 -0.27 4.98
CA VAL A 191 9.46 -1.35 5.55
C VAL A 191 8.77 -2.13 4.43
N ASP A 192 8.93 -3.45 4.46
CA ASP A 192 8.24 -4.43 3.60
C ASP A 192 8.27 -4.11 2.08
N PRO A 193 9.47 -4.05 1.45
CA PRO A 193 9.63 -3.86 0.01
C PRO A 193 9.00 -4.97 -0.83
N PHE A 194 8.35 -4.57 -1.94
CA PHE A 194 7.79 -5.47 -2.95
C PHE A 194 8.60 -5.45 -4.23
N LEU A 195 8.79 -6.61 -4.85
CA LEU A 195 9.24 -6.72 -6.24
C LEU A 195 8.03 -6.51 -7.13
N VAL A 196 8.10 -5.50 -7.98
CA VAL A 196 7.03 -5.14 -8.92
C VAL A 196 7.54 -5.32 -10.34
N LEU A 197 6.82 -6.10 -11.13
CA LEU A 197 6.99 -6.21 -12.56
C LEU A 197 6.04 -5.23 -13.25
N ARG A 198 6.59 -4.32 -14.06
CA ARG A 198 5.83 -3.37 -14.85
C ARG A 198 5.87 -3.76 -16.33
N ILE A 199 4.70 -3.81 -16.95
CA ILE A 199 4.55 -4.11 -18.37
C ILE A 199 3.52 -3.19 -19.02
N GLN A 200 3.71 -2.92 -20.31
CA GLN A 200 2.76 -2.17 -21.13
C GLN A 200 1.69 -3.12 -21.69
N GLU A 201 0.47 -3.03 -21.18
CA GLU A 201 -0.69 -3.80 -21.67
C GLU A 201 -1.75 -2.86 -22.27
N GLY A 202 -2.09 -3.05 -23.55
CA GLY A 202 -3.16 -2.29 -24.19
C GLY A 202 -2.94 -0.76 -24.21
N GLY A 203 -1.68 -0.31 -24.13
CA GLY A 203 -1.32 1.11 -24.08
C GLY A 203 -1.34 1.74 -22.68
N ALA A 204 -1.49 0.93 -21.63
CA ALA A 204 -1.37 1.35 -20.24
C ALA A 204 -0.32 0.52 -19.49
N GLU A 205 0.35 1.14 -18.52
CA GLU A 205 1.22 0.43 -17.58
C GLU A 205 0.39 -0.40 -16.60
N ARG A 206 0.80 -1.64 -16.38
CA ARG A 206 0.28 -2.49 -15.31
C ARG A 206 1.41 -2.98 -14.42
N ASP A 207 1.15 -2.90 -13.13
CA ASP A 207 2.07 -3.30 -12.06
C ASP A 207 1.63 -4.64 -11.47
N TYR A 208 2.52 -5.62 -11.49
CA TYR A 208 2.34 -6.96 -10.93
C TYR A 208 3.28 -7.14 -9.74
N TYR A 209 2.73 -7.37 -8.55
CA TYR A 209 3.50 -7.52 -7.32
C TYR A 209 3.90 -8.99 -7.16
N LEU A 210 5.17 -9.32 -7.32
CA LEU A 210 5.65 -10.72 -7.40
C LEU A 210 6.04 -11.29 -6.04
N GLU A 211 6.88 -10.56 -5.31
CA GLU A 211 7.47 -11.00 -4.05
C GLU A 211 7.50 -9.84 -3.06
N VAL A 212 7.48 -10.16 -1.77
CA VAL A 212 7.70 -9.20 -0.68
C VAL A 212 8.83 -9.73 0.20
N TRP A 213 9.73 -8.86 0.64
CA TRP A 213 10.79 -9.25 1.56
C TRP A 213 10.90 -8.30 2.73
N ASN A 214 11.70 -8.68 3.73
CA ASN A 214 11.85 -7.96 4.99
C ASN A 214 10.59 -7.93 5.89
N GLU A 215 9.53 -8.66 5.53
CA GLU A 215 8.43 -8.88 6.45
C GLU A 215 8.93 -9.73 7.62
N SER A 216 8.87 -9.19 8.84
CA SER A 216 9.26 -9.83 10.11
C SER A 216 8.66 -11.22 10.41
N ARG A 217 7.84 -11.77 9.50
CA ARG A 217 7.20 -13.09 9.58
C ARG A 217 7.49 -13.99 8.38
N PHE A 218 8.23 -13.53 7.38
CA PHE A 218 8.53 -14.30 6.18
C PHE A 218 9.89 -15.00 6.36
N ASP A 219 9.87 -16.25 6.83
CA ASP A 219 11.00 -17.16 6.60
C ASP A 219 10.99 -17.49 5.11
N GLY A 220 11.79 -16.75 4.32
CA GLY A 220 11.84 -16.80 2.86
C GLY A 220 12.36 -18.12 2.28
N ARG A 221 11.73 -19.24 2.62
CA ARG A 221 11.95 -20.53 1.98
C ARG A 221 10.77 -20.80 1.06
N ARG A 222 11.06 -20.84 -0.25
CA ARG A 222 10.23 -21.61 -1.18
C ARG A 222 10.18 -23.04 -0.62
N GLU A 223 8.98 -23.54 -0.33
CA GLU A 223 8.81 -24.98 -0.14
C GLU A 223 9.14 -25.60 -1.50
N ALA A 224 10.35 -26.15 -1.60
CA ALA A 224 10.85 -26.83 -2.80
C ALA A 224 10.16 -28.19 -3.01
#